data_AF-A0A8X6UQ24-F1
#
_entry.id   AF-A0A8X6UQ24-F1
#
_cell.length_a   1.000
_cell.length_b   1.000
_cell.length_c   1.000
_cell.angle_alpha   90.00
_cell.angle_beta   90.00
_cell.angle_gamma   90.00
#
_symmetry.space_group_name_H-M   'P 1'
#
loop_
_entity.id
_entity.type
_entity.pdbx_description
1 polymer ?
#
loop_
_entity_poly.entity_id
_entity_poly.type
_entity_poly.pdbx_seq_one_letter_code
_entity_poly.pdbx_strand_id
1 'polypeptide(L)'
;MCLGVSSGWCRKNAFKLRLDSFRCNRMPSNQKELRQIKLDLVIIPGDMTHLLQPSDISDNKPMKEAIRRKWNAWLSDGNRT
;
A
#
# COMPACT_ATOMS: atom_id res chain seq x y z
N MET A 1 2.22 29.61 -12.72
CA MET A 1 1.00 29.31 -13.49
C MET A 1 1.16 27.87 -13.96
N CYS A 2 0.59 26.82 -13.38
CA CYS A 2 -0.81 26.54 -13.05
C CYS A 2 -1.45 27.42 -11.97
N LEU A 3 -2.73 27.74 -12.17
CA LEU A 3 -3.62 28.51 -11.30
C LEU A 3 -4.72 27.59 -10.75
N GLY A 4 -5.13 27.82 -9.50
CA GLY A 4 -6.41 27.37 -8.91
C GLY A 4 -6.37 25.98 -8.25
N VAL A 5 -6.97 25.70 -7.10
CA VAL A 5 -8.03 26.38 -6.34
C VAL A 5 -8.04 25.80 -4.91
N SER A 6 -8.21 26.69 -3.92
CA SER A 6 -8.97 26.56 -2.66
C SER A 6 -8.60 25.49 -1.62
N SER A 7 -8.33 26.00 -0.42
CA SER A 7 -8.71 25.43 0.90
C SER A 7 -9.45 24.10 0.87
N GLY A 8 -8.78 23.03 1.33
CA GLY A 8 -9.37 21.70 1.45
C GLY A 8 -9.45 21.26 2.90
N TRP A 9 -10.64 21.40 3.50
CA TRP A 9 -11.02 20.83 4.80
C TRP A 9 -10.39 19.44 5.04
N CYS A 10 -9.53 19.35 6.05
CA CYS A 10 -9.16 18.06 6.62
C CYS A 10 -10.41 17.49 7.31
N ARG A 11 -11.13 16.57 6.66
CA ARG A 11 -12.22 15.83 7.31
C ARG A 11 -11.59 15.03 8.45
N LYS A 12 -11.82 15.49 9.68
CA LYS A 12 -11.20 14.93 10.89
C LYS A 12 -11.50 13.42 11.08
N ASN A 13 -12.57 12.91 10.47
CA ASN A 13 -13.03 11.51 10.59
C ASN A 13 -13.20 10.77 9.23
N ALA A 14 -12.47 11.15 8.17
CA ALA A 14 -12.53 10.38 6.93
C ALA A 14 -11.71 9.08 7.02
N PHE A 15 -12.27 7.98 6.51
CA PHE A 15 -11.51 6.75 6.30
C PHE A 15 -10.40 7.02 5.29
N LYS A 16 -9.17 6.71 5.69
CA LYS A 16 -7.97 6.91 4.86
C LYS A 16 -7.50 5.58 4.33
N LEU A 17 -7.49 5.43 3.01
CA LEU A 17 -6.84 4.30 2.35
C LEU A 17 -5.41 4.69 2.06
N ARG A 18 -4.47 3.85 2.50
CA ARG A 18 -3.05 4.06 2.27
C ARG A 18 -2.57 3.06 1.23
N LEU A 19 -2.15 3.55 0.06
CA LEU A 19 -1.64 2.74 -1.04
C LEU A 19 -0.25 3.22 -1.44
N ASP A 20 0.48 2.36 -2.14
CA ASP A 20 1.76 2.72 -2.74
C ASP A 20 1.62 3.75 -3.88
N SER A 21 2.77 4.22 -4.38
CA SER A 21 2.85 5.14 -5.51
C SER A 21 2.65 4.47 -6.88
N PHE A 22 2.08 3.27 -6.95
CA PHE A 22 1.85 2.59 -8.22
C PHE A 22 0.92 3.40 -9.13
N ARG A 23 1.11 3.28 -10.45
CA ARG A 23 0.47 4.18 -11.42
C ARG A 23 -1.04 4.13 -11.36
N CYS A 24 -1.66 2.95 -11.19
CA CYS A 24 -3.11 2.83 -11.16
C CYS A 24 -3.73 3.60 -9.97
N ASN A 25 -3.06 3.63 -8.81
CA ASN A 25 -3.52 4.35 -7.62
C ASN A 25 -3.49 5.88 -7.79
N ARG A 26 -2.64 6.36 -8.71
CA ARG A 26 -2.49 7.80 -9.01
C ARG A 26 -3.36 8.27 -10.17
N MET A 27 -4.09 7.37 -10.83
CA MET A 27 -4.94 7.76 -11.96
C MET A 27 -6.07 8.70 -11.50
N PRO A 28 -6.36 9.79 -12.24
CA PRO A 28 -7.42 10.72 -11.87
C PRO A 28 -8.82 10.07 -11.77
N SER A 29 -9.08 9.06 -12.60
CA SER A 29 -10.31 8.24 -12.57
C SER A 29 -10.49 7.59 -11.20
N ASN A 30 -9.47 6.88 -10.72
CA ASN A 30 -9.50 6.17 -9.45
C ASN A 30 -9.66 7.14 -8.27
N GLN A 31 -8.96 8.27 -8.29
CA GLN A 31 -9.13 9.27 -7.23
C GLN A 31 -10.52 9.91 -7.22
N LYS A 32 -11.16 10.06 -8.39
CA LYS A 32 -12.52 10.59 -8.49
C LYS A 32 -13.52 9.63 -7.85
N GLU A 33 -13.40 8.33 -8.14
CA GLU A 33 -14.25 7.29 -7.54
C GLU A 33 -14.07 7.22 -6.02
N LEU A 34 -12.83 7.24 -5.53
CA LEU A 34 -12.55 7.23 -4.08
C LEU A 34 -13.16 8.43 -3.36
N ARG A 35 -13.11 9.63 -3.97
CA ARG A 35 -13.76 10.82 -3.42
C ARG A 35 -15.28 10.71 -3.40
N GLN A 36 -15.90 10.06 -4.38
CA GLN A 36 -17.35 9.83 -4.40
C GLN A 36 -17.81 8.95 -3.24
N ILE A 37 -17.01 7.96 -2.86
CA ILE A 37 -17.28 7.09 -1.69
C ILE A 37 -16.77 7.67 -0.36
N LYS A 38 -16.37 8.95 -0.32
CA LYS A 38 -15.87 9.66 0.87
C LYS A 38 -14.60 9.02 1.48
N LEU A 39 -13.78 8.39 0.65
CA LEU A 39 -12.52 7.79 1.05
C LEU A 39 -11.35 8.68 0.62
N ASP A 40 -10.50 9.04 1.57
CA ASP A 40 -9.33 9.87 1.30
C ASP A 40 -8.12 8.95 1.00
N LEU A 41 -7.50 9.12 -0.16
CA LEU A 41 -6.32 8.34 -0.56
C LEU A 41 -5.03 9.01 -0.07
N VAL A 42 -4.20 8.25 0.64
CA VAL A 42 -2.85 8.64 1.07
C VAL A 42 -1.84 7.80 0.28
N ILE A 43 -1.04 8.45 -0.56
CA ILE A 43 0.02 7.79 -1.32
C ILE A 43 1.28 7.69 -0.46
N ILE A 44 1.80 6.47 -0.31
CA ILE A 44 3.11 6.23 0.29
C ILE A 44 4.18 6.48 -0.78
N PRO A 45 5.23 7.27 -0.48
CA PRO A 45 6.35 7.44 -1.38
C PRO A 45 7.04 6.11 -1.69
N GLY A 46 7.63 6.01 -2.88
CA GLY A 46 8.38 4.84 -3.31
C GLY A 46 9.45 4.47 -2.29
N ASP A 47 9.64 3.17 -2.08
CA ASP A 47 10.58 2.58 -1.13
C ASP A 47 10.23 2.70 0.36
N MET A 48 9.10 3.33 0.72
CA MET A 48 8.64 3.36 2.12
C MET A 48 7.51 2.38 2.43
N THR A 49 7.05 1.58 1.45
CA THR A 49 5.91 0.67 1.63
C THR A 49 6.14 -0.32 2.77
N HIS A 50 7.35 -0.89 2.86
CA HIS A 50 7.74 -1.84 3.90
C HIS A 50 7.79 -1.24 5.32
N LEU A 51 7.78 0.09 5.45
CA LEU A 51 7.80 0.82 6.73
C LEU A 51 6.46 1.48 7.06
N LEU A 52 5.74 1.97 6.05
CA LEU A 52 4.57 2.83 6.22
C LEU A 52 3.25 2.16 5.86
N GLN A 53 3.28 1.03 5.14
CA GLN A 53 2.09 0.26 4.79
C GLN A 53 1.82 -0.80 5.87
N PRO A 54 0.73 -0.68 6.64
CA PRO A 54 0.43 -1.64 7.70
C PRO A 54 0.35 -3.08 7.20
N SER A 55 -0.22 -3.30 6.01
CA SER A 55 -0.30 -4.64 5.43
C SER A 55 1.07 -5.25 5.09
N ASP A 56 2.05 -4.43 4.69
CA ASP A 56 3.39 -4.96 4.41
C ASP A 56 4.08 -5.45 5.69
N ILE A 57 3.86 -4.74 6.80
CA ILE A 57 4.47 -5.05 8.10
C ILE A 57 3.75 -6.19 8.79
N SER A 58 2.42 -6.12 8.86
CA SER A 58 1.59 -7.00 9.67
C SER A 58 1.23 -8.30 8.97
N ASP A 59 1.06 -8.30 7.64
CA ASP A 59 0.57 -9.47 6.91
C ASP A 59 1.66 -10.03 5.98
N ASN A 60 2.17 -9.19 5.07
CA ASN A 60 3.08 -9.67 4.03
C ASN A 60 4.41 -10.12 4.61
N LYS A 61 4.96 -9.40 5.59
CA LYS A 61 6.22 -9.79 6.23
C LYS A 61 6.12 -11.15 6.91
N PRO A 62 5.21 -11.42 7.86
CA PRO A 62 5.14 -12.74 8.48
C PRO A 62 4.80 -13.86 7.49
N MET A 63 3.96 -13.59 6.48
CA MET A 63 3.70 -14.55 5.40
C MET A 63 4.98 -14.90 4.63
N LYS A 64 5.74 -13.89 4.16
CA LYS A 64 7.00 -14.09 3.43
C LYS A 64 8.03 -14.83 4.29
N GLU A 65 8.10 -14.52 5.59
CA GLU A 65 8.96 -15.24 6.53
C GLU A 65 8.58 -16.70 6.69
N ALA A 66 7.28 -17.02 6.79
CA ALA A 66 6.81 -18.40 6.86
C ALA A 66 7.14 -19.19 5.59
N ILE A 67 6.95 -18.60 4.42
CA ILE A 67 7.33 -19.19 3.13
C ILE A 67 8.84 -19.44 3.10
N ARG A 68 9.64 -18.44 3.50
CA ARG A 68 11.10 -18.54 3.54
C ARG A 68 11.58 -19.68 4.45
N ARG A 69 10.96 -19.86 5.62
CA ARG A 69 11.27 -20.99 6.52
C ARG A 69 11.00 -22.33 5.86
N LYS A 70 9.84 -22.49 5.22
CA LYS A 70 9.47 -23.73 4.51
C LYS A 70 10.42 -24.02 3.36
N TRP A 71 10.77 -22.99 2.58
CA TRP A 71 11.72 -23.10 1.48
C TRP A 71 13.10 -23.54 1.97
N ASN A 72 13.60 -22.92 3.04
CA ASN A 72 14.92 -23.27 3.60
C ASN A 72 14.95 -24.69 4.18
N ALA A 73 13.86 -25.13 4.82
CA ALA A 73 13.73 -26.51 5.28
C ALA A 73 13.79 -27.49 4.10
N TRP A 74 12.99 -27.26 3.06
CA TRP A 74 13.00 -28.07 1.84
C TRP A 74 14.39 -28.10 1.17
N LEU A 75 15.07 -26.95 1.09
CA LEU A 75 16.40 -26.85 0.50
C LEU A 75 17.46 -27.62 1.30
N SER A 76 17.32 -27.64 2.63
CA SER A 76 18.25 -28.30 3.55
C SER A 76 18.02 -29.81 3.63
N ASP A 77 16.79 -30.27 3.46
CA ASP A 77 16.41 -31.70 3.49
C ASP A 77 16.94 -32.50 2.28
N GLY A 78 17.61 -31.84 1.32
CA GLY A 78 18.38 -32.49 0.26
C GLY A 78 17.56 -33.29 -0.76
N ASN A 79 16.24 -33.38 -0.59
CA ASN A 79 15.34 -34.14 -1.45
C ASN A 79 15.03 -33.36 -2.73
N ARG A 80 16.04 -33.32 -3.61
CA ARG A 80 15.97 -32.77 -4.96
C ARG A 80 15.54 -33.88 -5.93
N THR A 81 14.28 -34.31 -5.81
CA THR A 81 13.62 -35.14 -6.84
C THR A 81 12.76 -34.26 -7.74
#